data_AF-A0A067BCI3-F1
#
_entry.id   AF-A0A067BCI3-F1
#
_cell.length_a   1.000
_cell.length_b   1.000
_cell.length_c   1.000
_cell.angle_alpha   90.00
_cell.angle_beta   90.00
_cell.angle_gamma   90.00
#
_symmetry.space_group_name_H-M   'P 1'
#
loop_
_entity.id
_entity.type
_entity.pdbx_description
1 polymer ?
#
loop_
_entity_poly.entity_id
_entity_poly.type
_entity_poly.pdbx_seq_one_letter_code
_entity_poly.pdbx_strand_id
1 'polypeptide(L)'
;MQAHILSIPDETRFWQSNGLTTFVLQWQNYKSVGLLDSIQIRTALGLSYPVRLSASAGFMHLSQETSRKMYWAFASDLWAVTCNTSRIVGQSLLASSPRFAYRNVSSERLLLSNGSFIASPVSAGLASLRAAVGPFNAVDMTFVPLPSALLSVYTGLANALSTLLRQNASAQAAFFELRVAASMGALPSAYAKRWTIGSNLLCGNDVPPNAVAFGWNTYFGMSSMCHSYYNEYIFPTRLQLLLAVLTSRRTHYTAVCALDIYASSTCAADYSAYAAFATTYNVSIDASRLAAARTATTAPSLVLYLLNNASAAELTTIPLLDATENEWSFFGWCYLYEWIVGLRDVVAFEGDHCVVTAISSRSHPLVFVPDEAKIPHSLSYLFQCVVQYITTVLLCVAACVALSTLAQRGHVEGLNLFELNRIVGHVWIGRLFLIVRAITAMWLLNTSTLQLTRIGYGTWFSVPSLP
;
A
#
# COMPACT_ATOMS: atom_id res chain seq x y z
N MET A 1 -8.33 -6.39 -27.88
CA MET A 1 -9.02 -6.43 -26.58
C MET A 1 -10.35 -7.13 -26.80
N GLN A 2 -10.42 -8.44 -26.52
CA GLN A 2 -11.72 -9.11 -26.45
C GLN A 2 -12.46 -8.52 -25.25
N ALA A 3 -13.62 -7.92 -25.49
CA ALA A 3 -14.48 -7.43 -24.41
C ALA A 3 -14.92 -8.64 -23.57
N HIS A 4 -14.73 -8.57 -22.25
CA HIS A 4 -15.28 -9.56 -21.33
C HIS A 4 -16.81 -9.55 -21.50
N ILE A 5 -17.38 -10.69 -21.90
CA ILE A 5 -18.80 -10.83 -22.26
C ILE A 5 -19.69 -10.82 -21.00
N LEU A 6 -19.11 -11.11 -19.83
CA LEU A 6 -19.81 -11.20 -18.55
C LEU A 6 -19.40 -10.07 -17.59
N SER A 7 -20.34 -9.63 -16.77
CA SER A 7 -20.03 -8.77 -15.62
C SER A 7 -19.27 -9.57 -14.55
N ILE A 8 -18.49 -8.90 -13.68
CA ILE A 8 -17.76 -9.56 -12.59
C ILE A 8 -18.69 -10.45 -11.73
N PRO A 9 -19.90 -9.99 -11.31
CA PRO A 9 -20.83 -10.85 -10.57
C PRO A 9 -21.31 -12.10 -11.32
N ASP A 10 -21.46 -12.01 -12.65
CA ASP A 10 -21.88 -13.16 -13.47
C ASP A 10 -20.74 -14.17 -13.62
N GLU A 11 -19.51 -13.70 -13.79
CA GLU A 11 -18.31 -14.55 -13.85
C GLU A 11 -18.08 -15.27 -12.52
N THR A 12 -18.21 -14.58 -11.38
CA THR A 12 -18.13 -15.20 -10.06
C THR A 12 -19.19 -16.28 -9.87
N ARG A 13 -20.44 -16.03 -10.28
CA ARG A 13 -21.52 -17.04 -10.23
C ARG A 13 -21.21 -18.25 -11.10
N PHE A 14 -20.67 -18.02 -12.29
CA PHE A 14 -20.25 -19.09 -13.20
C PHE A 14 -19.12 -19.94 -12.61
N TRP A 15 -18.09 -19.33 -12.00
CA TRP A 15 -17.01 -20.05 -11.32
C TRP A 15 -17.55 -20.86 -10.14
N GLN A 16 -18.42 -20.27 -9.32
CA GLN A 16 -19.05 -20.95 -8.20
C GLN A 16 -19.92 -22.14 -8.64
N SER A 17 -20.67 -22.02 -9.74
CA SER A 17 -21.47 -23.15 -10.28
C SER A 17 -20.60 -24.32 -10.76
N ASN A 18 -19.33 -24.07 -11.07
CA ASN A 18 -18.35 -25.10 -11.44
C ASN A 18 -17.47 -25.53 -10.26
N GLY A 19 -17.84 -25.17 -9.02
CA GLY A 19 -17.11 -25.56 -7.81
C GLY A 19 -15.81 -24.77 -7.56
N LEU A 20 -15.54 -23.71 -8.32
CA LEU A 20 -14.38 -22.84 -8.10
C LEU A 20 -14.75 -21.76 -7.08
N THR A 21 -14.13 -21.85 -5.89
CA THR A 21 -14.44 -20.96 -4.76
C THR A 21 -13.37 -19.90 -4.51
N THR A 22 -12.17 -20.09 -5.03
CA THR A 22 -11.02 -19.20 -4.81
C THR A 22 -10.29 -18.89 -6.12
N PHE A 23 -9.84 -17.63 -6.24
CA PHE A 23 -8.96 -17.18 -7.30
C PHE A 23 -7.82 -16.39 -6.65
N VAL A 24 -6.65 -17.01 -6.57
CA VAL A 24 -5.47 -16.46 -5.89
C VAL A 24 -4.41 -16.17 -6.94
N LEU A 25 -3.92 -14.93 -6.94
CA LEU A 25 -2.80 -14.53 -7.78
C LEU A 25 -1.48 -14.88 -7.09
N GLN A 26 -0.54 -15.45 -7.85
CA GLN A 26 0.81 -15.62 -7.35
C GLN A 26 1.55 -14.29 -7.28
N TRP A 27 2.40 -14.15 -6.26
CA TRP A 27 3.36 -13.08 -6.17
C TRP A 27 4.37 -13.20 -7.31
N GLN A 28 4.71 -12.08 -7.93
CA GLN A 28 5.71 -12.02 -8.99
C GLN A 28 6.25 -10.60 -9.12
N ASN A 29 7.42 -10.46 -9.76
CA ASN A 29 8.05 -9.18 -10.04
C ASN A 29 8.40 -8.94 -11.52
N TYR A 30 7.94 -9.81 -12.43
CA TYR A 30 8.09 -9.62 -13.88
C TYR A 30 7.03 -8.70 -14.49
N LYS A 31 6.02 -8.29 -13.73
CA LYS A 31 4.92 -7.43 -14.15
C LYS A 31 4.46 -6.52 -13.02
N SER A 32 4.42 -5.21 -13.25
CA SER A 32 3.65 -4.31 -12.42
C SER A 32 2.19 -4.37 -12.83
N VAL A 33 1.30 -4.60 -11.87
CA VAL A 33 -0.16 -4.55 -12.09
C VAL A 33 -0.58 -3.10 -12.21
N GLY A 34 -1.34 -2.77 -13.26
CA GLY A 34 -1.92 -1.45 -13.41
C GLY A 34 -3.09 -1.26 -12.44
N LEU A 35 -3.15 -0.12 -11.77
CA LEU A 35 -4.21 0.25 -10.85
C LEU A 35 -4.90 1.51 -11.37
N LEU A 36 -6.23 1.54 -11.31
CA LEU A 36 -7.01 2.76 -11.50
C LEU A 36 -7.94 2.90 -10.32
N ASP A 37 -7.71 3.93 -9.51
CA ASP A 37 -8.52 4.26 -8.35
C ASP A 37 -9.30 5.54 -8.60
N SER A 38 -10.58 5.53 -8.21
CA SER A 38 -11.47 6.67 -8.38
C SER A 38 -12.50 6.71 -7.28
N ILE A 39 -12.72 7.90 -6.72
CA ILE A 39 -13.87 8.16 -5.84
C ILE A 39 -15.06 8.57 -6.68
N GLN A 40 -16.25 8.11 -6.28
CA GLN A 40 -17.49 8.52 -6.91
C GLN A 40 -18.10 9.66 -6.10
N ILE A 41 -18.16 10.86 -6.69
CA ILE A 41 -18.87 11.99 -6.10
C ILE A 41 -20.32 11.91 -6.55
N ARG A 42 -21.23 11.70 -5.60
CA ARG A 42 -22.67 11.72 -5.86
C ARG A 42 -23.24 13.08 -5.47
N THR A 43 -23.89 13.73 -6.43
CA THR A 43 -24.56 15.02 -6.24
C THR A 43 -25.92 14.85 -5.57
N ALA A 44 -26.49 15.94 -5.05
CA ALA A 44 -27.84 15.96 -4.48
C ALA A 44 -28.94 15.53 -5.49
N LEU A 45 -28.69 15.67 -6.79
CA LEU A 45 -29.58 15.23 -7.87
C LEU A 45 -29.43 13.72 -8.21
N GLY A 46 -28.60 13.00 -7.47
CA GLY A 46 -28.35 11.57 -7.69
C GLY A 46 -27.37 11.25 -8.81
N LEU A 47 -26.82 12.26 -9.52
CA LEU A 47 -25.79 12.08 -10.54
C LEU A 47 -24.44 11.74 -9.88
N SER A 48 -23.74 10.74 -10.43
CA SER A 48 -22.44 10.28 -9.95
C SER A 48 -21.34 10.59 -10.96
N TYR A 49 -20.24 11.15 -10.45
CA TYR A 49 -19.07 11.50 -11.25
C TYR A 49 -17.81 10.84 -10.68
N PRO A 50 -17.05 10.09 -11.49
CA PRO A 50 -15.79 9.52 -11.05
C PRO A 50 -14.70 10.58 -11.03
N VAL A 51 -14.10 10.83 -9.86
CA VAL A 51 -12.86 11.60 -9.73
C VAL A 51 -11.72 10.62 -9.53
N ARG A 52 -10.79 10.60 -10.49
CA ARG A 52 -9.63 9.71 -10.45
C ARG A 52 -8.65 10.18 -9.38
N LEU A 53 -8.35 9.30 -8.43
CA LEU A 53 -7.38 9.56 -7.36
C LEU A 53 -5.98 9.13 -7.77
N SER A 54 -5.87 7.94 -8.36
CA SER A 54 -4.60 7.39 -8.82
C SER A 54 -4.77 6.57 -10.09
N ALA A 55 -3.73 6.59 -10.91
CA ALA A 55 -3.66 5.77 -12.11
C ALA A 55 -2.20 5.35 -12.32
N SER A 56 -1.94 4.05 -12.24
CA SER A 56 -0.67 3.45 -12.63
C SER A 56 -0.89 2.53 -13.82
N ALA A 57 -0.07 2.70 -14.86
CA ALA A 57 -0.07 1.78 -15.98
C ALA A 57 0.66 0.49 -15.57
N GLY A 58 0.14 -0.66 -16.02
CA GLY A 58 0.86 -1.92 -15.87
C GLY A 58 2.04 -1.99 -16.84
N PHE A 59 3.14 -2.60 -16.43
CA PHE A 59 4.35 -2.73 -17.23
C PHE A 59 4.99 -4.11 -17.04
N MET A 60 5.71 -4.63 -18.04
CA MET A 60 6.41 -5.91 -17.98
C MET A 60 7.91 -5.68 -17.79
N HIS A 61 8.49 -6.23 -16.73
CA HIS A 61 9.89 -6.05 -16.32
C HIS A 61 10.74 -7.29 -16.63
N LEU A 62 10.69 -7.79 -17.86
CA LEU A 62 11.27 -9.08 -18.24
C LEU A 62 12.80 -9.17 -18.09
N SER A 63 13.50 -8.03 -18.03
CA SER A 63 14.97 -7.97 -17.89
C SER A 63 15.47 -7.81 -16.45
N GLN A 64 14.60 -7.42 -15.51
CA GLN A 64 14.97 -7.13 -14.12
C GLN A 64 14.36 -8.12 -13.12
N GLU A 65 13.42 -8.93 -13.58
CA GLU A 65 12.69 -9.86 -12.74
C GLU A 65 13.56 -10.99 -12.18
N THR A 66 13.16 -11.51 -11.03
CA THR A 66 13.87 -12.57 -10.32
C THR A 66 12.94 -13.72 -9.90
N SER A 67 11.63 -13.52 -10.03
CA SER A 67 10.57 -14.45 -9.58
C SER A 67 10.37 -15.67 -10.48
N ARG A 68 10.68 -15.60 -11.78
CA ARG A 68 10.48 -16.73 -12.72
C ARG A 68 11.41 -17.93 -12.47
N LYS A 69 12.39 -17.79 -11.58
CA LYS A 69 13.18 -18.90 -11.05
C LYS A 69 12.33 -19.86 -10.21
N MET A 70 11.35 -19.34 -9.46
CA MET A 70 10.47 -20.12 -8.60
C MET A 70 9.34 -20.76 -9.39
N TYR A 71 8.69 -19.97 -10.25
CA TYR A 71 7.67 -20.42 -11.20
C TYR A 71 7.64 -19.51 -12.42
N TRP A 72 7.86 -20.07 -13.61
CA TRP A 72 8.01 -19.28 -14.84
C TRP A 72 6.71 -18.95 -15.58
N ALA A 73 5.56 -19.26 -14.97
CA ALA A 73 4.20 -19.07 -15.50
C ALA A 73 3.82 -19.94 -16.73
N PHE A 74 2.52 -20.15 -16.89
CA PHE A 74 1.92 -20.95 -17.98
C PHE A 74 2.32 -20.48 -19.39
N ALA A 75 2.56 -19.17 -19.57
CA ALA A 75 3.04 -18.64 -20.85
C ALA A 75 4.39 -19.26 -21.29
N SER A 76 5.27 -19.55 -20.33
CA SER A 76 6.56 -20.22 -20.61
C SER A 76 6.36 -21.69 -20.97
N ASP A 77 5.36 -22.38 -20.40
CA ASP A 77 5.00 -23.74 -20.80
C ASP A 77 4.49 -23.79 -22.25
N LEU A 78 3.65 -22.83 -22.64
CA LEU A 78 3.15 -22.68 -24.02
C LEU A 78 4.27 -22.37 -25.01
N TRP A 79 5.22 -21.52 -24.62
CA TRP A 79 6.42 -21.27 -25.42
C TRP A 79 7.27 -22.54 -25.54
N ALA A 80 7.46 -23.28 -24.45
CA ALA A 80 8.28 -24.48 -24.47
C ALA A 80 7.69 -25.55 -25.40
N VAL A 81 6.38 -25.81 -25.41
CA VAL A 81 5.82 -26.82 -26.33
C VAL A 81 5.85 -26.42 -27.82
N THR A 82 6.02 -25.13 -28.12
CA THR A 82 6.05 -24.63 -29.51
C THR A 82 7.46 -24.35 -30.04
N CYS A 83 8.43 -24.11 -29.15
CA CYS A 83 9.78 -23.74 -29.55
C CYS A 83 10.65 -24.95 -29.89
N ASN A 84 11.22 -24.96 -31.10
CA ASN A 84 12.06 -26.05 -31.61
C ASN A 84 13.32 -26.35 -30.77
N THR A 85 13.81 -25.37 -30.00
CA THR A 85 14.99 -25.54 -29.14
C THR A 85 14.65 -26.14 -27.78
N SER A 86 13.37 -26.27 -27.45
CA SER A 86 12.94 -26.86 -26.19
C SER A 86 12.95 -28.39 -26.24
N ARG A 87 13.07 -29.03 -25.07
CA ARG A 87 13.02 -30.49 -24.94
C ARG A 87 11.61 -31.08 -25.04
N ILE A 88 10.57 -30.24 -24.99
CA ILE A 88 9.17 -30.66 -24.97
C ILE A 88 8.39 -30.16 -26.19
N VAL A 89 9.08 -29.80 -27.27
CA VAL A 89 8.46 -29.36 -28.53
C VAL A 89 7.47 -30.39 -29.06
N GLY A 90 6.28 -29.94 -29.47
CA GLY A 90 5.22 -30.80 -30.02
C GLY A 90 4.56 -31.72 -28.99
N GLN A 91 4.84 -31.56 -27.70
CA GLN A 91 4.20 -32.32 -26.62
C GLN A 91 2.94 -31.62 -26.09
N SER A 92 2.15 -32.35 -25.32
CA SER A 92 0.87 -31.91 -24.77
C SER A 92 1.02 -31.48 -23.31
N LEU A 93 0.41 -30.36 -22.92
CA LEU A 93 0.34 -29.95 -21.50
C LEU A 93 -0.81 -30.62 -20.73
N LEU A 94 -1.69 -31.36 -21.42
CA LEU A 94 -2.73 -32.16 -20.78
C LEU A 94 -2.12 -33.39 -20.11
N ALA A 95 -2.27 -33.49 -18.79
CA ALA A 95 -1.75 -34.61 -17.99
C ALA A 95 -2.29 -35.98 -18.44
N SER A 96 -3.52 -36.03 -18.96
CA SER A 96 -4.14 -37.25 -19.50
C SER A 96 -3.61 -37.70 -20.85
N SER A 97 -2.84 -36.87 -21.54
CA SER A 97 -2.32 -37.18 -22.88
C SER A 97 -1.19 -38.22 -22.82
N PRO A 98 -1.13 -39.18 -23.78
CA PRO A 98 0.02 -40.08 -23.90
C PRO A 98 1.33 -39.33 -24.20
N ARG A 99 1.25 -38.10 -24.73
CA ARG A 99 2.38 -37.22 -25.04
C ARG A 99 2.52 -36.08 -24.02
N PHE A 100 2.23 -36.33 -22.75
CA PHE A 100 2.35 -35.31 -21.70
C PHE A 100 3.80 -34.78 -21.60
N ALA A 101 3.94 -33.45 -21.59
CA ALA A 101 5.21 -32.75 -21.71
C ALA A 101 6.22 -33.10 -20.59
N TYR A 102 5.73 -33.23 -19.36
CA TYR A 102 6.56 -33.45 -18.18
C TYR A 102 6.71 -34.93 -17.80
N ARG A 103 6.42 -35.87 -18.72
CA ARG A 103 6.55 -37.32 -18.46
C ARG A 103 8.01 -37.78 -18.27
N ASN A 104 8.92 -37.28 -19.10
CA ASN A 104 10.33 -37.70 -19.12
C ASN A 104 11.31 -36.62 -18.60
N VAL A 105 10.84 -35.38 -18.48
CA VAL A 105 11.65 -34.21 -18.10
C VAL A 105 10.90 -33.46 -17.00
N SER A 106 11.57 -33.18 -15.88
CA SER A 106 10.99 -32.34 -14.83
C SER A 106 10.94 -30.87 -15.25
N SER A 107 10.00 -30.11 -14.69
CA SER A 107 9.88 -28.66 -14.89
C SER A 107 11.19 -27.93 -14.55
N GLU A 108 11.85 -28.34 -13.46
CA GLU A 108 13.17 -27.83 -13.06
C GLU A 108 14.25 -28.08 -14.12
N ARG A 109 14.35 -29.31 -14.63
CA ARG A 109 15.37 -29.65 -15.63
C ARG A 109 15.16 -28.86 -16.92
N LEU A 110 13.90 -28.62 -17.29
CA LEU A 110 13.56 -27.80 -18.44
C LEU A 110 14.00 -26.34 -18.21
N LEU A 111 13.73 -25.78 -17.03
CA LEU A 111 14.16 -24.43 -16.62
C LEU A 111 15.69 -24.28 -16.70
N LEU A 112 16.43 -25.23 -16.10
CA LEU A 112 17.90 -25.23 -16.12
C LEU A 112 18.48 -25.41 -17.52
N SER A 113 17.81 -26.19 -18.39
CA SER A 113 18.25 -26.39 -19.78
C SER A 113 18.06 -25.16 -20.66
N ASN A 114 17.09 -24.31 -20.34
CA ASN A 114 16.89 -23.04 -21.02
C ASN A 114 18.02 -22.05 -20.65
N GLY A 115 18.44 -22.04 -19.38
CA GLY A 115 19.56 -21.22 -18.91
C GLY A 115 19.28 -19.72 -18.79
N SER A 116 18.10 -19.24 -19.21
CA SER A 116 17.74 -17.82 -19.15
C SER A 116 17.54 -17.27 -17.74
N PHE A 117 17.11 -18.10 -16.77
CA PHE A 117 16.75 -17.66 -15.42
C PHE A 117 17.73 -18.14 -14.35
N ILE A 118 18.26 -19.35 -14.50
CA ILE A 118 19.20 -19.97 -13.58
C ILE A 118 20.35 -20.54 -14.42
N ALA A 119 21.57 -20.10 -14.13
CA ALA A 119 22.77 -20.67 -14.73
C ALA A 119 23.04 -22.07 -14.16
N SER A 120 23.51 -22.98 -15.00
CA SER A 120 24.03 -24.29 -14.58
C SER A 120 25.56 -24.25 -14.62
N PRO A 121 26.28 -24.64 -13.55
CA PRO A 121 25.77 -25.19 -12.28
C PRO A 121 25.06 -24.15 -11.41
N VAL A 122 24.07 -24.60 -10.64
CA VAL A 122 23.31 -23.75 -9.70
C VAL A 122 24.27 -23.21 -8.63
N SER A 123 24.18 -21.91 -8.36
CA SER A 123 25.02 -21.24 -7.37
C SER A 123 24.75 -21.77 -5.95
N ALA A 124 25.76 -21.73 -5.07
CA ALA A 124 25.66 -22.35 -3.74
C ALA A 124 24.47 -21.83 -2.90
N GLY A 125 24.13 -20.54 -3.00
CA GLY A 125 22.98 -19.96 -2.32
C GLY A 125 21.65 -20.44 -2.90
N LEU A 126 21.53 -20.51 -4.23
CA LEU A 126 20.32 -21.08 -4.85
C LEU A 126 20.21 -22.60 -4.58
N ALA A 127 21.34 -23.29 -4.45
CA ALA A 127 21.35 -24.70 -4.06
C ALA A 127 20.86 -24.91 -2.62
N SER A 128 21.23 -24.04 -1.68
CA SER A 128 20.71 -24.11 -0.30
C SER A 128 19.22 -23.79 -0.23
N LEU A 129 18.74 -22.84 -1.05
CA LEU A 129 17.32 -22.56 -1.19
C LEU A 129 16.55 -23.76 -1.76
N ARG A 130 17.06 -24.36 -2.84
CA ARG A 130 16.47 -25.56 -3.44
C ARG A 130 16.39 -26.71 -2.44
N ALA A 131 17.41 -26.87 -1.58
CA ALA A 131 17.39 -27.88 -0.53
C ALA A 131 16.32 -27.59 0.53
N ALA A 132 16.12 -26.33 0.89
CA ALA A 132 15.17 -25.90 1.92
C ALA A 132 13.70 -25.94 1.46
N VAL A 133 13.39 -25.41 0.27
CA VAL A 133 12.00 -25.22 -0.21
C VAL A 133 11.57 -26.33 -1.16
N GLY A 134 12.43 -26.72 -2.10
CA GLY A 134 12.10 -27.70 -3.13
C GLY A 134 12.70 -27.35 -4.50
N PRO A 135 12.39 -28.14 -5.55
CA PRO A 135 12.89 -27.92 -6.89
C PRO A 135 12.39 -26.60 -7.50
N PHE A 136 13.24 -25.94 -8.29
CA PHE A 136 12.85 -24.72 -9.01
C PHE A 136 11.78 -25.01 -10.08
N ASN A 137 11.01 -23.99 -10.45
CA ASN A 137 9.86 -24.11 -11.35
C ASN A 137 8.70 -24.98 -10.80
N ALA A 138 8.64 -25.12 -9.47
CA ALA A 138 7.60 -25.83 -8.73
C ALA A 138 7.40 -25.20 -7.33
N VAL A 139 7.72 -23.91 -7.20
CA VAL A 139 7.56 -23.15 -5.95
C VAL A 139 6.49 -22.10 -6.14
N ASP A 140 5.40 -22.25 -5.40
CA ASP A 140 4.29 -21.31 -5.40
C ASP A 140 4.61 -20.12 -4.49
N MET A 141 4.48 -18.92 -5.03
CA MET A 141 4.69 -17.68 -4.29
C MET A 141 3.33 -17.04 -4.02
N THR A 142 2.89 -16.96 -2.78
CA THR A 142 1.58 -16.40 -2.42
C THR A 142 1.72 -15.26 -1.41
N PHE A 143 0.91 -14.21 -1.57
CA PHE A 143 0.86 -13.15 -0.57
C PHE A 143 0.19 -13.67 0.70
N VAL A 144 0.84 -13.47 1.84
CA VAL A 144 0.23 -13.77 3.14
C VAL A 144 -0.72 -12.62 3.50
N PRO A 145 -2.02 -12.88 3.77
CA PRO A 145 -2.94 -11.85 4.20
C PRO A 145 -2.58 -11.37 5.61
N LEU A 146 -2.80 -10.08 5.86
CA LEU A 146 -2.53 -9.48 7.16
C LEU A 146 -3.49 -10.06 8.22
N PRO A 147 -3.00 -10.62 9.34
CA PRO A 147 -3.87 -11.17 10.37
C PRO A 147 -4.79 -10.08 10.95
N SER A 148 -6.09 -10.38 11.08
CA SER A 148 -7.07 -9.44 11.61
C SER A 148 -6.74 -8.99 13.04
N ALA A 149 -6.15 -9.88 13.86
CA ALA A 149 -5.67 -9.56 15.20
C ALA A 149 -4.57 -8.47 15.18
N LEU A 150 -3.60 -8.59 14.26
CA LEU A 150 -2.53 -7.60 14.09
C LEU A 150 -3.09 -6.25 13.64
N LEU A 151 -4.00 -6.26 12.66
CA LEU A 151 -4.67 -5.06 12.18
C LEU A 151 -5.50 -4.38 13.28
N SER A 152 -6.12 -5.14 14.18
CA SER A 152 -6.92 -4.60 15.29
C SER A 152 -6.08 -3.84 16.32
N VAL A 153 -4.84 -4.26 16.56
CA VAL A 153 -3.89 -3.58 17.45
C VAL A 153 -3.47 -2.24 16.85
N TYR A 154 -3.09 -2.24 15.57
CA TYR A 154 -2.69 -1.02 14.88
C TYR A 154 -3.83 -0.02 14.76
N THR A 155 -5.00 -0.45 14.27
CA THR A 155 -6.17 0.44 14.09
C THR A 155 -6.66 0.98 15.43
N GLY A 156 -6.65 0.16 16.49
CA GLY A 156 -6.95 0.61 17.85
C GLY A 156 -6.01 1.71 18.33
N LEU A 157 -4.69 1.52 18.16
CA LEU A 157 -3.68 2.52 18.53
C LEU A 157 -3.80 3.79 17.69
N ALA A 158 -3.91 3.66 16.36
CA ALA A 158 -3.99 4.79 15.44
C ALA A 158 -5.22 5.65 15.72
N ASN A 159 -6.38 5.04 15.98
CA ASN A 159 -7.61 5.75 16.33
C ASN A 159 -7.54 6.43 17.69
N ALA A 160 -7.01 5.73 18.71
CA ALA A 160 -6.83 6.29 20.05
C ALA A 160 -5.88 7.49 20.03
N LEU A 161 -4.73 7.35 19.35
CA LEU A 161 -3.76 8.43 19.19
C LEU A 161 -4.36 9.59 18.40
N SER A 162 -5.02 9.34 17.27
CA SER A 162 -5.65 10.39 16.48
C SER A 162 -6.69 11.17 17.30
N THR A 163 -7.50 10.48 18.10
CA THR A 163 -8.48 11.12 19.00
C THR A 163 -7.79 11.98 20.06
N LEU A 164 -6.73 11.46 20.70
CA LEU A 164 -5.95 12.19 21.70
C LEU A 164 -5.31 13.45 21.11
N LEU A 165 -4.64 13.34 19.96
CA LEU A 165 -3.96 14.47 19.29
C LEU A 165 -4.95 15.52 18.75
N ARG A 166 -6.22 15.14 18.54
CA ARG A 166 -7.30 16.08 18.18
C ARG A 166 -7.81 16.86 19.39
N GLN A 167 -8.00 16.18 20.52
CA GLN A 167 -8.64 16.75 21.70
C GLN A 167 -7.66 17.51 22.60
N ASN A 168 -6.38 17.13 22.60
CA ASN A 168 -5.39 17.66 23.52
C ASN A 168 -4.20 18.30 22.78
N ALA A 169 -4.13 19.63 22.81
CA ALA A 169 -3.07 20.40 22.16
C ALA A 169 -1.68 20.16 22.77
N SER A 170 -1.57 19.89 24.07
CA SER A 170 -0.27 19.60 24.70
C SER A 170 0.24 18.22 24.30
N ALA A 171 -0.66 17.21 24.24
CA ALA A 171 -0.34 15.90 23.69
C ALA A 171 0.11 15.99 22.24
N GLN A 172 -0.54 16.85 21.46
CA GLN A 172 -0.16 17.09 20.08
C GLN A 172 1.25 17.67 19.96
N ALA A 173 1.55 18.76 20.67
CA ALA A 173 2.88 19.37 20.65
C ALA A 173 3.97 18.37 21.10
N ALA A 174 3.75 17.69 22.23
CA ALA A 174 4.68 16.71 22.77
C ALA A 174 4.94 15.55 21.80
N PHE A 175 3.91 15.06 21.09
CA PHE A 175 4.07 14.00 20.11
C PHE A 175 4.92 14.42 18.92
N PHE A 176 4.74 15.64 18.40
CA PHE A 176 5.53 16.12 17.26
C PHE A 176 6.98 16.46 17.65
N GLU A 177 7.24 16.78 18.92
CA GLU A 177 8.60 16.96 19.47
C GLU A 177 9.37 15.64 19.63
N LEU A 178 8.69 14.49 19.64
CA LEU A 178 9.36 13.19 19.70
C LEU A 178 10.30 13.02 18.50
N ARG A 179 11.55 12.67 18.81
CA ARG A 179 12.59 12.43 17.81
C ARG A 179 12.35 11.09 17.11
N VAL A 180 12.77 11.03 15.85
CA VAL A 180 12.67 9.83 15.01
C VAL A 180 14.06 9.57 14.45
N ALA A 181 14.52 8.33 14.55
CA ALA A 181 15.78 7.93 13.94
C ALA A 181 15.74 8.09 12.42
N ALA A 182 16.84 8.53 11.81
CA ALA A 182 16.90 8.70 10.35
C ALA A 182 16.78 7.36 9.62
N SER A 183 17.37 6.31 10.17
CA SER A 183 17.30 4.92 9.71
C SER A 183 17.56 3.99 10.89
N MET A 184 17.04 2.77 10.82
CA MET A 184 17.36 1.69 11.77
C MET A 184 17.78 0.43 11.00
N GLY A 185 18.68 -0.34 11.58
CA GLY A 185 19.20 -1.59 11.01
C GLY A 185 19.36 -2.64 12.11
N ALA A 186 18.37 -3.52 12.25
CA ALA A 186 18.30 -4.47 13.35
C ALA A 186 19.19 -5.69 13.11
N LEU A 187 20.20 -5.91 13.94
CA LEU A 187 21.12 -7.04 13.87
C LEU A 187 21.08 -7.86 15.17
N PRO A 188 20.51 -9.09 15.17
CA PRO A 188 20.62 -9.97 16.32
C PRO A 188 22.10 -10.29 16.60
N SER A 189 22.46 -10.25 17.88
CA SER A 189 23.84 -10.42 18.35
C SER A 189 24.45 -11.77 17.92
N ALA A 190 23.62 -12.80 17.78
CA ALA A 190 24.01 -14.13 17.29
C ALA A 190 24.69 -14.10 15.91
N TYR A 191 24.33 -13.14 15.06
CA TYR A 191 24.83 -13.04 13.68
C TYR A 191 25.92 -11.98 13.50
N ALA A 192 26.27 -11.22 14.53
CA ALA A 192 27.17 -10.07 14.41
C ALA A 192 28.58 -10.41 13.88
N LYS A 193 29.06 -11.63 14.14
CA LYS A 193 30.38 -12.12 13.68
C LYS A 193 30.31 -13.00 12.43
N ARG A 194 29.16 -13.06 11.77
CA ARG A 194 28.91 -13.90 10.58
C ARG A 194 29.12 -13.10 9.30
N TRP A 195 29.30 -13.83 8.21
CA TRP A 195 29.42 -13.28 6.86
C TRP A 195 28.15 -13.62 6.09
N THR A 196 27.58 -12.61 5.43
CA THR A 196 26.44 -12.76 4.52
C THR A 196 26.92 -12.70 3.07
N ILE A 197 26.25 -13.45 2.22
CA ILE A 197 26.44 -13.50 0.77
C ILE A 197 25.17 -13.09 0.01
N GLY A 198 24.22 -12.47 0.72
CA GLY A 198 22.96 -11.99 0.16
C GLY A 198 21.80 -12.18 1.14
N SER A 199 20.74 -11.40 0.93
CA SER A 199 19.46 -11.53 1.67
C SER A 199 18.26 -11.62 0.74
N ASN A 200 18.47 -11.51 -0.57
CA ASN A 200 17.42 -11.66 -1.55
C ASN A 200 17.23 -13.15 -1.85
N LEU A 201 16.14 -13.71 -1.33
CA LEU A 201 15.76 -15.12 -1.52
C LEU A 201 15.89 -15.57 -2.98
N LEU A 202 15.53 -14.70 -3.94
CA LEU A 202 15.49 -15.01 -5.37
C LEU A 202 16.85 -14.96 -6.06
N CYS A 203 17.92 -14.56 -5.36
CA CYS A 203 19.22 -14.31 -5.97
C CYS A 203 20.35 -15.21 -5.46
N GLY A 204 20.19 -15.85 -4.29
CA GLY A 204 21.21 -16.74 -3.74
C GLY A 204 22.45 -15.98 -3.30
N ASN A 205 23.62 -16.37 -3.81
CA ASN A 205 24.93 -15.82 -3.48
C ASN A 205 25.50 -14.93 -4.62
N ASP A 206 24.70 -13.97 -5.07
CA ASP A 206 25.00 -13.11 -6.21
C ASP A 206 25.80 -11.85 -5.85
N VAL A 207 25.98 -11.58 -4.55
CA VAL A 207 26.78 -10.47 -4.01
C VAL A 207 28.05 -10.98 -3.32
N PRO A 208 29.13 -10.18 -3.29
CA PRO A 208 30.35 -10.56 -2.61
C PRO A 208 30.11 -10.77 -1.10
N PRO A 209 30.83 -11.70 -0.45
CA PRO A 209 30.76 -11.88 1.00
C PRO A 209 31.04 -10.57 1.74
N ASN A 210 30.14 -10.19 2.66
CA ASN A 210 30.34 -9.06 3.56
C ASN A 210 30.04 -9.44 5.01
N ALA A 211 30.69 -8.77 5.96
CA ALA A 211 30.38 -8.93 7.37
C ALA A 211 28.97 -8.40 7.65
N VAL A 212 28.16 -9.21 8.32
CA VAL A 212 26.78 -8.86 8.71
C VAL A 212 26.73 -7.58 9.56
N ALA A 213 27.81 -7.26 10.27
CA ALA A 213 27.97 -6.04 11.06
C ALA A 213 27.77 -4.74 10.25
N PHE A 214 27.89 -4.76 8.92
CA PHE A 214 27.66 -3.58 8.06
C PHE A 214 26.20 -3.36 7.66
N GLY A 215 25.30 -4.30 7.99
CA GLY A 215 23.90 -4.24 7.59
C GLY A 215 23.46 -5.49 6.86
N TRP A 216 22.14 -5.62 6.70
CA TRP A 216 21.57 -6.62 5.82
C TRP A 216 21.62 -6.15 4.38
N ASN A 217 21.85 -7.07 3.45
CA ASN A 217 21.58 -6.81 2.05
C ASN A 217 20.07 -6.68 1.82
N THR A 218 19.69 -6.01 0.74
CA THR A 218 18.30 -5.86 0.29
C THR A 218 17.60 -7.21 0.14
N TYR A 219 16.36 -7.29 0.65
CA TYR A 219 15.53 -8.49 0.54
C TYR A 219 14.92 -8.63 -0.87
N PHE A 220 14.19 -9.73 -1.10
CA PHE A 220 13.41 -9.89 -2.35
C PHE A 220 12.32 -8.81 -2.44
N GLY A 221 11.90 -8.44 -3.64
CA GLY A 221 10.92 -7.37 -3.82
C GLY A 221 10.56 -7.13 -5.27
N MET A 222 9.56 -6.26 -5.48
CA MET A 222 9.07 -5.90 -6.82
C MET A 222 10.14 -5.22 -7.68
N SER A 223 11.01 -4.42 -7.06
CA SER A 223 12.12 -3.70 -7.70
C SER A 223 13.50 -4.21 -7.29
N SER A 224 13.58 -5.32 -6.55
CA SER A 224 14.85 -5.90 -6.10
C SER A 224 15.51 -6.69 -7.23
N MET A 225 16.69 -6.25 -7.65
CA MET A 225 17.48 -6.87 -8.71
C MET A 225 18.56 -7.78 -8.13
N CYS A 226 18.92 -8.85 -8.85
CA CYS A 226 20.14 -9.60 -8.53
C CYS A 226 21.39 -8.84 -8.99
N HIS A 227 22.56 -9.25 -8.48
CA HIS A 227 23.88 -8.68 -8.71
C HIS A 227 24.01 -7.21 -8.30
N SER A 228 23.14 -6.75 -7.40
CA SER A 228 23.10 -5.39 -6.90
C SER A 228 23.37 -5.38 -5.41
N TYR A 229 24.36 -4.59 -4.98
CA TYR A 229 24.75 -4.48 -3.58
C TYR A 229 24.11 -3.24 -2.95
N TYR A 230 23.01 -3.45 -2.25
CA TYR A 230 22.29 -2.43 -1.49
C TYR A 230 21.99 -2.94 -0.08
N ASN A 231 21.96 -2.01 0.88
CA ASN A 231 21.58 -2.33 2.26
C ASN A 231 20.08 -2.17 2.45
N GLU A 232 19.52 -2.97 3.35
CA GLU A 232 18.15 -2.86 3.81
C GLU A 232 18.05 -1.92 5.02
N TYR A 233 17.10 -1.00 4.98
CA TYR A 233 16.88 -0.01 6.04
C TYR A 233 15.41 0.03 6.45
N ILE A 234 15.18 0.32 7.74
CA ILE A 234 13.88 0.75 8.23
C ILE A 234 13.92 2.27 8.38
N PHE A 235 12.92 2.96 7.83
CA PHE A 235 12.75 4.40 8.00
C PHE A 235 11.57 4.65 8.95
N PRO A 236 11.82 4.72 10.27
CA PRO A 236 10.74 4.72 11.24
C PRO A 236 9.85 5.96 11.14
N THR A 237 8.60 5.81 11.53
CA THR A 237 7.70 6.94 11.85
C THR A 237 7.47 7.05 13.35
N ARG A 238 6.98 8.19 13.84
CA ARG A 238 6.61 8.36 15.26
C ARG A 238 5.58 7.33 15.73
N LEU A 239 4.60 7.01 14.88
CA LEU A 239 3.58 6.01 15.19
C LEU A 239 4.17 4.59 15.23
N GLN A 240 5.11 4.29 14.33
CA GLN A 240 5.82 3.00 14.31
C GLN A 240 6.66 2.79 15.57
N LEU A 241 7.43 3.80 15.99
CA LEU A 241 8.22 3.74 17.22
C LEU A 241 7.33 3.67 18.46
N LEU A 242 6.23 4.43 18.48
CA LEU A 242 5.25 4.35 19.57
C LEU A 242 4.64 2.94 19.67
N LEU A 243 4.28 2.33 18.53
CA LEU A 243 3.79 0.95 18.50
C LEU A 243 4.84 0.00 19.07
N ALA A 244 6.07 0.04 18.56
CA ALA A 244 7.16 -0.84 19.00
C ALA A 244 7.46 -0.70 20.51
N VAL A 245 7.47 0.51 21.05
CA VAL A 245 7.64 0.78 22.49
C VAL A 245 6.48 0.22 23.31
N LEU A 246 5.23 0.39 22.85
CA LEU A 246 4.05 -0.11 23.54
C LEU A 246 3.93 -1.63 23.53
N THR A 247 4.41 -2.29 22.47
CA THR A 247 4.41 -3.76 22.34
C THR A 247 5.60 -4.42 23.05
N SER A 248 6.63 -3.65 23.36
CA SER A 248 7.88 -4.08 24.02
C SER A 248 8.11 -3.41 25.38
N ARG A 249 7.05 -3.05 26.12
CA ARG A 249 7.07 -2.28 27.40
C ARG A 249 8.05 -2.72 28.50
N ARG A 250 8.66 -3.90 28.42
CA ARG A 250 9.62 -4.43 29.40
C ARG A 250 11.06 -4.54 28.88
N THR A 251 11.36 -4.01 27.70
CA THR A 251 12.71 -4.05 27.12
C THR A 251 13.62 -2.97 27.68
N HIS A 252 14.89 -3.30 27.89
CA HIS A 252 15.92 -2.30 28.15
C HIS A 252 16.29 -1.60 26.84
N TYR A 253 15.97 -0.31 26.70
CA TYR A 253 16.23 0.43 25.45
C TYR A 253 17.72 0.48 25.07
N THR A 254 18.63 0.43 26.04
CA THR A 254 20.07 0.33 25.78
C THR A 254 20.44 -0.98 25.05
N ALA A 255 19.79 -2.08 25.39
CA ALA A 255 19.98 -3.37 24.72
C ALA A 255 19.35 -3.37 23.32
N VAL A 256 18.18 -2.74 23.15
CA VAL A 256 17.56 -2.54 21.83
C VAL A 256 18.49 -1.74 20.91
N CYS A 257 19.05 -0.64 21.41
CA CYS A 257 19.99 0.19 20.65
C CYS A 257 21.31 -0.52 20.34
N ALA A 258 21.73 -1.50 21.17
CA ALA A 258 22.91 -2.31 20.89
C ALA A 258 22.70 -3.28 19.71
N LEU A 259 21.44 -3.59 19.36
CA LEU A 259 21.09 -4.36 18.17
C LEU A 259 20.91 -3.47 16.92
N ASP A 260 20.91 -2.14 17.04
CA ASP A 260 20.77 -1.24 15.90
C ASP A 260 22.15 -0.80 15.39
N ILE A 261 22.51 -1.24 14.19
CA ILE A 261 23.77 -0.88 13.52
C ILE A 261 23.87 0.62 13.29
N TYR A 262 22.73 1.31 13.15
CA TYR A 262 22.66 2.74 12.86
C TYR A 262 22.23 3.57 14.08
N ALA A 263 22.29 3.00 15.29
CA ALA A 263 21.92 3.70 16.52
C ALA A 263 22.70 5.00 16.71
N SER A 264 21.98 6.07 17.02
CA SER A 264 22.57 7.31 17.54
C SER A 264 22.94 7.16 19.02
N SER A 265 23.79 8.05 19.52
CA SER A 265 24.10 8.14 20.95
C SER A 265 22.87 8.48 21.82
N THR A 266 21.81 9.03 21.24
CA THR A 266 20.55 9.37 21.93
C THR A 266 19.49 8.28 21.84
N CYS A 267 19.74 7.17 21.13
CA CYS A 267 18.73 6.15 20.83
C CYS A 267 17.92 5.68 22.05
N ALA A 268 18.59 5.35 23.16
CA ALA A 268 17.90 4.88 24.37
C ALA A 268 17.06 5.99 25.03
N ALA A 269 17.55 7.23 24.99
CA ALA A 269 16.82 8.39 25.50
C ALA A 269 15.59 8.69 24.63
N ASP A 270 15.72 8.57 23.31
CA ASP A 270 14.63 8.78 22.37
C ASP A 270 13.49 7.77 22.61
N TYR A 271 13.79 6.47 22.71
CA TYR A 271 12.78 5.45 23.05
C TYR A 271 12.18 5.62 24.45
N SER A 272 12.98 6.06 25.43
CA SER A 272 12.46 6.41 26.76
C SER A 272 11.46 7.57 26.72
N ALA A 273 11.66 8.54 25.81
CA ALA A 273 10.73 9.65 25.61
C ALA A 273 9.38 9.19 25.03
N TYR A 274 9.37 8.21 24.12
CA TYR A 274 8.12 7.57 23.66
C TYR A 274 7.39 6.85 24.80
N ALA A 275 8.13 6.15 25.66
CA ALA A 275 7.55 5.47 26.82
C ALA A 275 6.97 6.45 27.85
N ALA A 276 7.68 7.56 28.09
CA ALA A 276 7.22 8.66 28.93
C ALA A 276 5.95 9.29 28.35
N PHE A 277 5.94 9.61 27.04
CA PHE A 277 4.76 10.13 26.34
C PHE A 277 3.55 9.20 26.50
N ALA A 278 3.74 7.90 26.27
CA ALA A 278 2.67 6.91 26.43
C ALA A 278 2.13 6.86 27.86
N THR A 279 2.99 7.01 28.86
CA THR A 279 2.60 7.02 30.28
C THR A 279 1.87 8.32 30.65
N THR A 280 2.38 9.48 30.24
CA THR A 280 1.80 10.80 30.54
C THR A 280 0.40 10.97 29.96
N TYR A 281 0.16 10.48 28.74
CA TYR A 281 -1.13 10.61 28.07
C TYR A 281 -1.98 9.33 28.09
N ASN A 282 -1.61 8.35 28.92
CA ASN A 282 -2.31 7.08 29.10
C ASN A 282 -2.60 6.32 27.79
N VAL A 283 -1.64 6.33 26.86
CA VAL A 283 -1.72 5.58 25.61
C VAL A 283 -1.31 4.13 25.87
N SER A 284 -2.20 3.19 25.60
CA SER A 284 -1.94 1.78 25.85
C SER A 284 -2.55 0.85 24.80
N ILE A 285 -1.96 -0.35 24.71
CA ILE A 285 -2.46 -1.45 23.90
C ILE A 285 -2.99 -2.50 24.88
N ASP A 286 -4.19 -3.01 24.60
CA ASP A 286 -4.79 -4.11 25.34
C ASP A 286 -3.89 -5.36 25.27
N ALA A 287 -3.52 -5.89 26.43
CA ALA A 287 -2.64 -7.05 26.54
C ALA A 287 -3.23 -8.30 25.86
N SER A 288 -4.55 -8.48 25.89
CA SER A 288 -5.23 -9.61 25.25
C SER A 288 -5.14 -9.53 23.73
N ARG A 289 -5.34 -8.34 23.16
CA ARG A 289 -5.19 -8.09 21.72
C ARG A 289 -3.74 -8.23 21.28
N LEU A 290 -2.80 -7.77 22.09
CA LEU A 290 -1.37 -7.94 21.82
C LEU A 290 -0.97 -9.42 21.81
N ALA A 291 -1.46 -10.21 22.78
CA ALA A 291 -1.21 -11.65 22.81
C ALA A 291 -1.79 -12.35 21.58
N ALA A 292 -3.03 -12.04 21.20
CA ALA A 292 -3.66 -12.56 19.99
C ALA A 292 -2.92 -12.17 18.70
N ALA A 293 -2.40 -10.93 18.63
CA ALA A 293 -1.59 -10.48 17.50
C ALA A 293 -0.26 -11.23 17.42
N ARG A 294 0.40 -11.47 18.56
CA ARG A 294 1.65 -12.27 18.62
C ARG A 294 1.42 -13.71 18.16
N THR A 295 0.38 -14.37 18.65
CA THR A 295 0.08 -15.76 18.27
C THR A 295 -0.32 -15.90 16.81
N ALA A 296 -1.01 -14.90 16.25
CA ALA A 296 -1.40 -14.88 14.84
C ALA A 296 -0.24 -14.54 13.88
N THR A 297 0.91 -14.06 14.38
CA THR A 297 2.00 -13.51 13.56
C THR A 297 3.33 -14.25 13.78
N THR A 298 3.29 -15.58 13.78
CA THR A 298 4.48 -16.42 14.01
C THR A 298 5.22 -16.81 12.73
N ALA A 299 4.55 -16.74 11.57
CA ALA A 299 5.12 -17.19 10.29
C ALA A 299 6.15 -16.24 9.65
N PRO A 300 5.97 -14.90 9.65
CA PRO A 300 6.88 -14.01 8.92
C PRO A 300 8.32 -14.03 9.48
N SER A 301 9.29 -14.14 8.58
CA SER A 301 10.72 -14.16 8.91
C SER A 301 11.57 -13.29 7.97
N LEU A 302 12.74 -12.87 8.47
CA LEU A 302 13.82 -12.38 7.62
C LEU A 302 14.59 -13.56 7.07
N VAL A 303 15.00 -13.48 5.80
CA VAL A 303 15.74 -14.56 5.15
C VAL A 303 17.09 -14.06 4.66
N LEU A 304 18.13 -14.84 4.95
CA LEU A 304 19.52 -14.48 4.75
C LEU A 304 20.30 -15.68 4.22
N TYR A 305 21.29 -15.41 3.37
CA TYR A 305 22.31 -16.38 3.01
C TYR A 305 23.59 -16.08 3.81
N LEU A 306 23.98 -17.03 4.66
CA LEU A 306 25.19 -16.95 5.47
C LEU A 306 26.28 -17.87 4.91
N LEU A 307 27.53 -17.48 5.12
CA LEU A 307 28.67 -18.37 4.91
C LEU A 307 28.98 -19.15 6.18
N ASN A 308 29.03 -20.47 6.03
CA ASN A 308 29.55 -21.36 7.05
C ASN A 308 31.08 -21.41 7.05
N ASN A 309 31.64 -21.98 8.11
CA ASN A 309 33.09 -22.09 8.31
C ASN A 309 33.78 -22.87 7.17
N ALA A 310 33.04 -23.72 6.44
CA ALA A 310 33.51 -24.43 5.25
C ALA A 310 33.28 -23.68 3.92
N SER A 311 32.99 -22.37 3.96
CA SER A 311 32.59 -21.54 2.81
C SER A 311 31.33 -22.03 2.08
N ALA A 312 30.54 -22.91 2.71
CA ALA A 312 29.25 -23.35 2.20
C ALA A 312 28.18 -22.27 2.48
N ALA A 313 27.30 -22.05 1.51
CA ALA A 313 26.14 -21.17 1.66
C ALA A 313 25.04 -21.88 2.47
N GLU A 314 24.54 -21.20 3.50
CA GLU A 314 23.42 -21.65 4.33
C GLU A 314 22.26 -20.66 4.21
N LEU A 315 21.04 -21.15 4.01
CA LEU A 315 19.83 -20.35 4.10
C LEU A 315 19.40 -20.28 5.56
N THR A 316 19.37 -19.08 6.13
CA THR A 316 18.96 -18.85 7.52
C THR A 316 17.70 -17.99 7.55
N THR A 317 16.71 -18.41 8.34
CA THR A 317 15.46 -17.68 8.57
C THR A 317 15.40 -17.19 10.02
N ILE A 318 15.13 -15.90 10.22
CA ILE A 318 15.00 -15.28 11.54
C ILE A 318 13.55 -14.83 11.73
N PRO A 319 12.75 -15.47 12.61
CA PRO A 319 11.38 -15.06 12.88
C PRO A 319 11.31 -13.59 13.30
N LEU A 320 10.30 -12.83 12.85
CA LEU A 320 10.18 -11.42 13.23
C LEU A 320 9.87 -11.26 14.73
N LEU A 321 9.07 -12.16 15.30
CA LEU A 321 8.72 -12.14 16.72
C LEU A 321 9.30 -13.39 17.39
N ASP A 322 10.09 -13.19 18.42
CA ASP A 322 10.60 -14.27 19.28
C ASP A 322 10.02 -14.10 20.70
N ALA A 323 9.62 -15.21 21.31
CA ALA A 323 9.12 -15.21 22.69
C ALA A 323 10.24 -15.01 23.72
N THR A 324 11.48 -15.32 23.36
CA THR A 324 12.64 -15.28 24.24
C THR A 324 13.43 -13.96 24.12
N GLU A 325 13.54 -13.40 22.92
CA GLU A 325 14.27 -12.15 22.65
C GLU A 325 13.31 -10.95 22.49
N ASN A 326 13.03 -10.25 23.59
CA ASN A 326 12.15 -9.08 23.58
C ASN A 326 12.78 -7.88 22.85
N GLU A 327 14.10 -7.74 22.91
CA GLU A 327 14.87 -6.70 22.24
C GLU A 327 14.81 -6.84 20.72
N TRP A 328 14.92 -8.07 20.20
CA TRP A 328 14.73 -8.36 18.78
C TRP A 328 13.28 -8.09 18.35
N SER A 329 12.33 -8.53 19.16
CA SER A 329 10.90 -8.32 18.90
C SER A 329 10.53 -6.85 18.73
N PHE A 330 11.27 -5.90 19.32
CA PHE A 330 11.09 -4.46 19.05
C PHE A 330 11.20 -4.13 17.55
N PHE A 331 12.24 -4.62 16.89
CA PHE A 331 12.42 -4.44 15.44
C PHE A 331 11.44 -5.31 14.64
N GLY A 332 11.08 -6.48 15.16
CA GLY A 332 9.98 -7.28 14.65
C GLY A 332 8.69 -6.47 14.50
N TRP A 333 8.28 -5.75 15.54
CA TRP A 333 7.11 -4.86 15.50
C TRP A 333 7.28 -3.69 14.51
N CYS A 334 8.51 -3.19 14.32
CA CYS A 334 8.78 -2.22 13.27
C CYS A 334 8.57 -2.80 11.86
N TYR A 335 9.03 -4.03 11.59
CA TYR A 335 8.77 -4.72 10.32
C TYR A 335 7.29 -5.02 10.11
N LEU A 336 6.60 -5.47 11.17
CA LEU A 336 5.16 -5.72 11.11
C LEU A 336 4.37 -4.44 10.86
N TYR A 337 4.78 -3.30 11.42
CA TYR A 337 4.20 -2.01 11.09
C TYR A 337 4.32 -1.71 9.59
N GLU A 338 5.52 -1.87 9.01
CA GLU A 338 5.74 -1.63 7.57
C GLU A 338 4.90 -2.58 6.70
N TRP A 339 4.64 -3.80 7.16
CA TRP A 339 3.69 -4.70 6.51
C TRP A 339 2.24 -4.21 6.60
N ILE A 340 1.80 -3.74 7.78
CA ILE A 340 0.44 -3.21 7.98
C ILE A 340 0.16 -2.00 7.09
N VAL A 341 1.14 -1.10 6.93
CA VAL A 341 0.98 0.11 6.11
C VAL A 341 1.26 -0.12 4.62
N GLY A 342 1.60 -1.35 4.20
CA GLY A 342 1.87 -1.70 2.80
C GLY A 342 3.22 -1.19 2.26
N LEU A 343 4.18 -0.90 3.14
CA LEU A 343 5.57 -0.59 2.76
C LEU A 343 6.40 -1.85 2.56
N ARG A 344 5.98 -3.00 3.09
CA ARG A 344 6.56 -4.32 2.83
C ARG A 344 5.45 -5.32 2.63
N ASP A 345 5.72 -6.34 1.84
CA ASP A 345 4.84 -7.49 1.65
C ASP A 345 5.40 -8.71 2.37
N VAL A 346 4.54 -9.63 2.76
CA VAL A 346 4.95 -10.95 3.25
C VAL A 346 4.52 -11.98 2.22
N VAL A 347 5.46 -12.80 1.78
CA VAL A 347 5.25 -13.82 0.74
C VAL A 347 5.63 -15.18 1.30
N ALA A 348 4.73 -16.14 1.16
CA ALA A 348 5.00 -17.54 1.40
C ALA A 348 5.55 -18.17 0.13
N PHE A 349 6.73 -18.78 0.24
CA PHE A 349 7.37 -19.59 -0.80
C PHE A 349 7.10 -21.05 -0.47
N GLU A 350 6.05 -21.61 -1.07
CA GLU A 350 5.58 -22.97 -0.84
C GLU A 350 6.19 -23.89 -1.89
N GLY A 351 7.05 -24.81 -1.46
CA GLY A 351 7.58 -25.87 -2.31
C GLY A 351 7.33 -27.25 -1.72
N ASP A 352 7.84 -28.27 -2.39
CA ASP A 352 7.64 -29.68 -2.02
C ASP A 352 8.19 -30.06 -0.63
N HIS A 353 9.23 -29.37 -0.15
CA HIS A 353 9.90 -29.72 1.12
C HIS A 353 9.39 -28.90 2.31
N CYS A 354 9.25 -27.58 2.12
CA CYS A 354 8.94 -26.65 3.20
C CYS A 354 8.35 -25.35 2.64
N VAL A 355 7.75 -24.57 3.56
CA VAL A 355 7.27 -23.22 3.28
C VAL A 355 8.19 -22.21 3.97
N VAL A 356 8.78 -21.31 3.19
CA VAL A 356 9.54 -20.18 3.73
C VAL A 356 8.69 -18.92 3.61
N THR A 357 8.27 -18.35 4.73
CA THR A 357 7.50 -17.10 4.75
C THR A 357 8.44 -15.93 5.01
N ALA A 358 8.67 -15.13 3.98
CA ALA A 358 9.69 -14.08 3.99
C ALA A 358 9.06 -12.70 3.82
N ILE A 359 9.61 -11.69 4.51
CA ILE A 359 9.24 -10.28 4.31
C ILE A 359 10.04 -9.68 3.15
N SER A 360 9.38 -8.88 2.32
CA SER A 360 10.00 -8.22 1.18
C SER A 360 10.87 -7.04 1.60
N SER A 361 11.66 -6.55 0.65
CA SER A 361 12.31 -5.25 0.75
C SER A 361 11.26 -4.15 0.79
N ARG A 362 11.65 -3.01 1.36
CA ARG A 362 10.77 -1.85 1.48
C ARG A 362 10.43 -1.28 0.11
N SER A 363 9.14 -1.20 -0.19
CA SER A 363 8.61 -0.51 -1.35
C SER A 363 8.51 0.99 -1.09
N HIS A 364 8.60 1.77 -2.16
CA HIS A 364 8.32 3.20 -2.08
C HIS A 364 6.83 3.45 -2.36
N PRO A 365 6.13 4.21 -1.51
CA PRO A 365 4.74 4.53 -1.75
C PRO A 365 4.61 5.36 -3.03
N LEU A 366 3.66 4.99 -3.89
CA LEU A 366 3.32 5.79 -5.06
C LEU A 366 2.54 7.02 -4.61
N VAL A 367 3.07 8.20 -4.91
CA VAL A 367 2.41 9.47 -4.62
C VAL A 367 1.75 9.97 -5.90
N PHE A 368 0.43 10.11 -5.85
CA PHE A 368 -0.36 10.62 -6.97
C PHE A 368 -0.91 12.00 -6.63
N VAL A 369 -0.82 12.91 -7.59
CA VAL A 369 -1.51 14.20 -7.52
C VAL A 369 -2.73 14.09 -8.44
N PRO A 370 -3.96 14.28 -7.92
CA PRO A 370 -5.15 14.30 -8.75
C PRO A 370 -5.01 15.33 -9.86
N ASP A 371 -5.34 14.92 -11.08
CA ASP A 371 -5.30 15.77 -12.27
C ASP A 371 -6.51 16.71 -12.28
N GLU A 372 -6.27 18.00 -12.07
CA GLU A 372 -7.31 19.04 -12.04
C GLU A 372 -8.14 19.07 -13.32
N ALA A 373 -7.52 18.79 -14.48
CA ALA A 373 -8.22 18.78 -15.78
C ALA A 373 -9.24 17.64 -15.90
N LYS A 374 -9.15 16.60 -15.05
CA LYS A 374 -10.08 15.47 -15.03
C LYS A 374 -11.22 15.65 -14.04
N ILE A 375 -11.25 16.75 -13.28
CA ILE A 375 -12.38 17.09 -12.43
C ILE A 375 -13.49 17.66 -13.34
N PRO A 376 -14.68 17.04 -13.38
CA PRO A 376 -15.74 17.48 -14.28
C PRO A 376 -16.36 18.80 -13.79
N HIS A 377 -15.94 19.92 -14.38
CA HIS A 377 -16.48 21.26 -14.06
C HIS A 377 -17.60 21.73 -15.01
N SER A 378 -17.89 21.00 -16.09
CA SER A 378 -18.76 21.50 -17.17
C SER A 378 -20.17 21.86 -16.69
N LEU A 379 -20.77 21.03 -15.83
CA LEU A 379 -22.12 21.27 -15.32
C LEU A 379 -22.16 22.42 -14.30
N SER A 380 -21.19 22.47 -13.38
CA SER A 380 -21.10 23.55 -12.39
C SER A 380 -20.83 24.89 -13.06
N TYR A 381 -19.96 24.92 -14.08
CA TYR A 381 -19.64 26.12 -14.85
C TYR A 381 -20.87 26.65 -15.61
N LEU A 382 -21.63 25.77 -16.27
CA LEU A 382 -22.87 26.14 -16.94
C LEU A 382 -23.86 26.80 -15.97
N PHE A 383 -24.09 26.18 -14.80
CA PHE A 383 -25.01 26.71 -13.80
C PHE A 383 -24.53 28.02 -13.21
N GLN A 384 -23.22 28.18 -12.99
CA GLN A 384 -22.62 29.43 -12.56
C GLN A 384 -22.85 30.54 -13.59
N CYS A 385 -22.60 30.29 -14.88
CA CYS A 385 -22.84 31.27 -15.95
C CYS A 385 -24.32 31.69 -16.00
N VAL A 386 -25.25 30.74 -15.85
CA VAL A 386 -26.69 31.04 -15.82
C VAL A 386 -27.04 31.93 -14.63
N VAL A 387 -26.58 31.61 -13.42
CA VAL A 387 -26.86 32.42 -12.22
C VAL A 387 -26.22 33.80 -12.34
N GLN A 388 -25.01 33.89 -12.89
CA GLN A 388 -24.33 35.17 -13.12
C GLN A 388 -25.10 36.04 -14.12
N TYR A 389 -25.54 35.48 -15.24
CA TYR A 389 -26.38 36.17 -16.22
C TYR A 389 -27.65 36.73 -15.59
N ILE A 390 -28.39 35.90 -14.83
CA ILE A 390 -29.62 36.32 -14.13
C ILE A 390 -29.34 37.48 -13.18
N THR A 391 -28.27 37.37 -12.38
CA THR A 391 -27.89 38.37 -11.39
C THR A 391 -27.50 39.68 -12.06
N THR A 392 -26.75 39.65 -13.17
CA THR A 392 -26.38 40.84 -13.93
C THR A 392 -27.59 41.54 -14.52
N VAL A 393 -28.52 40.82 -15.14
CA VAL A 393 -29.75 41.41 -15.70
C VAL A 393 -30.60 42.04 -14.60
N LEU A 394 -30.79 41.36 -13.48
CA LEU A 394 -31.54 41.90 -12.33
C LEU A 394 -30.89 43.16 -11.77
N LEU A 395 -29.55 43.19 -11.67
CA LEU A 395 -28.81 44.34 -11.17
C LEU A 395 -28.90 45.53 -12.13
N CYS A 396 -28.80 45.31 -13.45
CA CYS A 396 -28.99 46.35 -14.46
C CYS A 396 -30.40 46.95 -14.40
N VAL A 397 -31.44 46.11 -14.35
CA VAL A 397 -32.83 46.60 -14.28
C VAL A 397 -33.09 47.30 -12.94
N ALA A 398 -32.60 46.75 -11.83
CA ALA A 398 -32.71 47.40 -10.52
C ALA A 398 -32.02 48.78 -10.50
N ALA A 399 -30.86 48.91 -11.15
CA ALA A 399 -30.18 50.20 -11.30
C ALA A 399 -30.99 51.20 -12.14
N CYS A 400 -31.55 50.76 -13.28
CA CYS A 400 -32.44 51.60 -14.09
C CYS A 400 -33.67 52.06 -13.30
N VAL A 401 -34.30 51.15 -12.56
CA VAL A 401 -35.44 51.48 -11.70
C VAL A 401 -35.01 52.47 -10.63
N ALA A 402 -33.92 52.22 -9.90
CA ALA A 402 -33.42 53.14 -8.87
C ALA A 402 -33.12 54.56 -9.41
N LEU A 403 -32.50 54.67 -10.58
CA LEU A 403 -32.26 55.95 -11.26
C LEU A 403 -33.58 56.65 -11.61
N SER A 404 -34.58 55.90 -12.08
CA SER A 404 -35.91 56.44 -12.37
C SER A 404 -36.65 56.92 -11.10
N THR A 405 -36.53 56.20 -9.99
CA THR A 405 -37.10 56.60 -8.69
C THR A 405 -36.47 57.89 -8.19
N LEU A 406 -35.14 58.03 -8.33
CA LEU A 406 -34.40 59.23 -7.96
C LEU A 406 -34.80 60.42 -8.84
N ALA A 407 -34.91 60.24 -10.16
CA ALA A 407 -35.36 61.27 -11.09
C ALA A 407 -36.78 61.77 -10.76
N GLN A 408 -37.66 60.86 -10.30
CA GLN A 408 -39.03 61.17 -9.88
C GLN A 408 -39.15 61.60 -8.41
N ARG A 409 -38.01 61.86 -7.73
CA ARG A 409 -37.96 62.30 -6.31
C ARG A 409 -38.70 61.36 -5.35
N GLY A 410 -38.73 60.05 -5.64
CA GLY A 410 -39.35 59.04 -4.78
C GLY A 410 -40.86 58.88 -4.92
N HIS A 411 -41.51 59.49 -5.92
CA HIS A 411 -42.95 59.31 -6.19
C HIS A 411 -43.24 57.99 -6.92
N VAL A 412 -42.90 56.86 -6.28
CA VAL A 412 -43.12 55.52 -6.84
C VAL A 412 -43.77 54.63 -5.78
N GLU A 413 -44.78 53.87 -6.20
CA GLU A 413 -45.45 52.87 -5.36
C GLU A 413 -44.48 51.79 -4.90
N GLY A 414 -44.20 51.75 -3.60
CA GLY A 414 -43.25 50.83 -2.98
C GLY A 414 -43.57 49.36 -3.24
N LEU A 415 -44.85 49.02 -3.33
CA LEU A 415 -45.33 47.66 -3.57
C LEU A 415 -44.88 47.11 -4.94
N ASN A 416 -44.75 47.97 -5.95
CA ASN A 416 -44.30 47.54 -7.29
C ASN A 416 -42.82 47.14 -7.32
N LEU A 417 -42.01 47.65 -6.39
CA LEU A 417 -40.60 47.27 -6.27
C LEU A 417 -40.45 45.80 -5.81
N PHE A 418 -41.41 45.25 -5.06
CA PHE A 418 -41.40 43.84 -4.66
C PHE A 418 -41.73 42.88 -5.82
N GLU A 419 -42.45 43.34 -6.85
CA GLU A 419 -42.77 42.53 -8.03
C GLU A 419 -41.65 42.50 -9.08
N LEU A 420 -40.60 43.31 -8.92
CA LEU A 420 -39.51 43.47 -9.89
C LEU A 420 -38.86 42.13 -10.25
N ASN A 421 -38.58 41.28 -9.26
CA ASN A 421 -37.99 39.96 -9.48
C ASN A 421 -38.90 39.04 -10.31
N ARG A 422 -40.23 39.14 -10.13
CA ARG A 422 -41.22 38.34 -10.85
C ARG A 422 -41.38 38.80 -12.30
N ILE A 423 -41.48 40.11 -12.51
CA ILE A 423 -41.67 40.71 -13.84
C ILE A 423 -40.40 40.56 -14.68
N VAL A 424 -39.25 40.97 -14.15
CA VAL A 424 -37.96 40.88 -14.87
C VAL A 424 -37.58 39.43 -15.10
N GLY A 425 -37.78 38.57 -14.09
CA GLY A 425 -37.53 37.14 -14.20
C GLY A 425 -38.30 36.47 -15.33
N HIS A 426 -39.60 36.74 -15.46
CA HIS A 426 -40.42 36.09 -16.48
C HIS A 426 -40.26 36.70 -17.87
N VAL A 427 -40.11 38.02 -17.98
CA VAL A 427 -40.14 38.74 -19.25
C VAL A 427 -38.75 38.83 -19.89
N TRP A 428 -37.71 39.14 -19.12
CA TRP A 428 -36.37 39.44 -19.65
C TRP A 428 -35.43 38.23 -19.59
N ILE A 429 -35.54 37.44 -18.52
CA ILE A 429 -34.66 36.28 -18.29
C ILE A 429 -35.26 35.03 -18.93
N GLY A 430 -36.54 34.74 -18.66
CA GLY A 430 -37.25 33.59 -19.18
C GLY A 430 -37.35 32.43 -18.19
N ARG A 431 -38.42 31.63 -18.34
CA ARG A 431 -38.83 30.59 -17.37
C ARG A 431 -37.79 29.49 -17.16
N LEU A 432 -37.09 29.06 -18.22
CA LEU A 432 -36.11 27.98 -18.15
C LEU A 432 -34.92 28.35 -17.25
N PHE A 433 -34.37 29.56 -17.40
CA PHE A 433 -33.24 30.02 -16.58
C PHE A 433 -33.64 30.21 -15.11
N LEU A 434 -34.90 30.57 -14.82
CA LEU A 434 -35.40 30.59 -13.45
C LEU A 434 -35.50 29.19 -12.83
N ILE A 435 -35.88 28.18 -13.60
CA ILE A 435 -35.86 26.77 -13.15
C ILE A 435 -34.43 26.34 -12.86
N VAL A 436 -33.48 26.62 -13.77
CA VAL A 436 -32.06 26.31 -13.54
C VAL A 436 -31.55 27.02 -12.28
N ARG A 437 -31.90 28.29 -12.06
CA ARG A 437 -31.56 29.02 -10.83
C ARG A 437 -32.10 28.31 -9.58
N ALA A 438 -33.35 27.84 -9.61
CA ALA A 438 -33.95 27.10 -8.50
C ALA A 438 -33.25 25.76 -8.26
N ILE A 439 -32.90 25.03 -9.32
CA ILE A 439 -32.13 23.78 -9.24
C ILE A 439 -30.74 24.05 -8.64
N THR A 440 -30.03 25.09 -9.11
CA THR A 440 -28.72 25.47 -8.57
C THR A 440 -28.81 25.82 -7.09
N ALA A 441 -29.84 26.57 -6.68
CA ALA A 441 -30.06 26.90 -5.28
C ALA A 441 -30.31 25.64 -4.43
N MET A 442 -31.19 24.75 -4.90
CA MET A 442 -31.47 23.47 -4.23
C MET A 442 -30.20 22.62 -4.12
N TRP A 443 -29.39 22.58 -5.17
CA TRP A 443 -28.14 21.83 -5.18
C TRP A 443 -27.14 22.39 -4.17
N LEU A 444 -26.92 23.71 -4.15
CA LEU A 444 -26.00 24.35 -3.19
C LEU A 444 -26.47 24.20 -1.73
N LEU A 445 -27.77 24.33 -1.47
CA LEU A 445 -28.35 24.17 -0.14
C LEU A 445 -28.30 22.72 0.37
N ASN A 446 -28.34 21.74 -0.52
CA ASN A 446 -28.24 20.32 -0.17
C ASN A 446 -26.79 19.77 -0.26
N THR A 447 -25.78 20.62 -0.45
CA THR A 447 -24.38 20.19 -0.54
C THR A 447 -23.60 20.71 0.66
N SER A 448 -23.15 19.81 1.54
CA SER A 448 -22.20 20.16 2.59
C SER A 448 -20.78 20.13 2.03
N THR A 449 -20.01 21.20 2.21
CA THR A 449 -18.60 21.22 1.76
C THR A 449 -17.72 20.48 2.77
N LEU A 450 -16.91 19.52 2.30
CA LEU A 450 -15.91 18.87 3.13
C LEU A 450 -14.73 19.84 3.31
N GLN A 451 -14.62 20.48 4.46
CA GLN A 451 -13.55 21.43 4.74
C GLN A 451 -12.37 20.73 5.40
N LEU A 452 -11.16 20.96 4.89
CA LEU A 452 -9.93 20.55 5.57
C LEU A 452 -9.54 21.63 6.59
N THR A 453 -9.82 21.39 7.86
CA THR A 453 -9.47 22.31 8.95
C THR A 453 -8.15 21.90 9.59
N ARG A 454 -7.34 22.89 9.95
CA ARG A 454 -6.08 22.66 10.67
C ARG A 454 -6.32 22.91 12.16
N ILE A 455 -6.04 21.90 12.99
CA ILE A 455 -6.09 22.01 14.45
C ILE A 455 -4.67 21.76 14.96
N GLY A 456 -3.97 22.86 15.28
CA GLY A 456 -2.56 22.86 15.65
C GLY A 456 -1.65 22.32 14.52
N TYR A 457 -0.96 21.22 14.77
CA TYR A 457 -0.10 20.53 13.80
C TYR A 457 -0.85 19.53 12.91
N GLY A 458 -2.08 19.14 13.28
CA GLY A 458 -2.88 18.16 12.53
C GLY A 458 -3.88 18.79 11.56
N THR A 459 -4.28 18.04 10.54
CA THR A 459 -5.35 18.38 9.59
C THR A 459 -6.51 17.39 9.71
N TRP A 460 -7.74 17.90 9.60
CA TRP A 460 -8.95 17.13 9.81
C TRP A 460 -10.01 17.51 8.79
N PHE A 461 -10.79 16.53 8.35
CA PHE A 461 -11.99 16.80 7.58
C PHE A 461 -13.14 17.18 8.52
N SER A 462 -13.74 18.33 8.29
CA SER A 462 -14.91 18.83 8.98
C SER A 462 -16.03 19.03 7.98
N VAL A 463 -17.19 18.44 8.27
CA VAL A 463 -18.42 18.68 7.52
C VAL A 463 -19.25 19.64 8.35
N PRO A 464 -19.48 20.89 7.89
CA PRO A 464 -20.38 21.80 8.58
C PRO A 464 -21.82 21.24 8.50
N SER A 465 -22.58 21.40 9.58
CA SER A 465 -24.01 21.08 9.56
C SER A 465 -24.71 21.95 8.51
N LEU A 466 -25.57 21.33 7.70
CA LEU A 466 -26.45 22.07 6.80
C LEU A 466 -27.39 22.96 7.63
N PRO A 467 -27.64 24.21 7.21
CA PRO A 467 -28.53 25.14 7.89
C PRO A 467 -30.00 24.71 7.86
#